data_AF-A0AAV5M3E8-F1
#
_entry.id   AF-A0AAV5M3E8-F1
#
_cell.length_a   1.000
_cell.length_b   1.000
_cell.length_c   1.000
_cell.angle_alpha   90.00
_cell.angle_beta   90.00
_cell.angle_gamma   90.00
#
_symmetry.space_group_name_H-M   'P 1'
#
loop_
_entity.id
_entity.type
_entity.pdbx_description
1 polymer ?
#
loop_
_entity_poly.entity_id
_entity_poly.type
_entity_poly.pdbx_seq_one_letter_code
_entity_poly.pdbx_strand_id
1 'polypeptide(L)'
;MMAKHEQKPKLRTAVEPLAHFDLPIPHHSICSFSLSRSLLYLGTHNGSLLLLSLDSDYSHDPSSIPIETISYSMCRRISFVRDVSMGESAVEAIFVLVEIGLVVVLCDGFLFFVDSCLVQPVKKVGFLKGISAIARRFRGSQTESTDLTEDATSFLKGQRILEKLGGGVRGNGVRAKELDQRHEGNYVFAVVVGKKLMLVELVLGSRAGSSDRDIIGANASFVILREMQCFDGVRTMVWLDDSIIVGTSNGYTLFSCITGQSGVIFSLPDSSSRPLLKLLWREWRVLLLVDNVGVIVDAHGQPVGGSLVFRRAPDSIGELSSYVVVARDGKMELYHKKSGNCIQTVTFGAEGVGPCVVVDDENGNGELVAVAMPKKIVCYRKVPFEEQIKDLLRKKNFKEAISLVEELECEGEMSKEMLSFVHAQVGYLLLFDLHFEEAVDHFLQSEKMQPSEVFPFIMRDPNRWSLLVPRNRYWGLHPPPAPLEDVVDNGLLAIQRAIFLRKAGIETVLDEHFLSNPPNRAELLESAIKNIIRYLEVSRTKNLTSSVREGVDTLLMYLYRALNQVDSMEKLASTENYCVVVCLTYLCLFLS
;
A
#
# COMPACT_ATOMS: atom_id res chain seq x y z
N MET A 1 16.90 32.26 -16.37
CA MET A 1 17.83 31.25 -15.83
C MET A 1 17.06 29.94 -15.76
N MET A 2 17.25 29.07 -16.75
CA MET A 2 16.48 27.83 -16.87
C MET A 2 16.92 26.85 -15.79
N ALA A 3 16.04 26.59 -14.82
CA ALA A 3 16.20 25.50 -13.89
C ALA A 3 16.07 24.20 -14.67
N LYS A 4 17.19 23.47 -14.83
CA LYS A 4 17.15 22.06 -15.22
C LYS A 4 16.21 21.36 -14.24
N HIS A 5 15.10 20.82 -14.74
CA HIS A 5 14.36 19.81 -14.03
C HIS A 5 15.28 18.58 -13.89
N GLU A 6 15.99 18.49 -12.77
CA GLU A 6 16.49 17.21 -12.31
C GLU A 6 15.26 16.36 -11.99
N GLN A 7 14.88 15.51 -12.95
CA GLN A 7 14.15 14.29 -12.65
C GLN A 7 15.03 13.51 -11.68
N LYS A 8 14.78 13.65 -10.37
CA LYS A 8 15.26 12.67 -9.40
C LYS A 8 14.90 11.29 -9.96
N PRO A 9 15.84 10.33 -10.00
CA PRO A 9 15.55 9.00 -10.52
C PRO A 9 14.32 8.44 -9.82
N LYS A 10 13.46 7.73 -10.58
CA LYS A 10 12.36 6.96 -10.00
C LYS A 10 12.96 6.01 -8.96
N LEU A 11 12.83 6.36 -7.68
CA LEU A 11 13.55 5.70 -6.58
C LEU A 11 13.10 4.25 -6.46
N ARG A 12 11.79 3.98 -6.51
CA ARG A 12 11.21 2.63 -6.52
C ARG A 12 9.83 2.62 -7.20
N THR A 13 9.43 1.48 -7.77
CA THR A 13 8.10 1.28 -8.36
C THR A 13 7.19 0.67 -7.30
N ALA A 14 6.36 1.47 -6.64
CA ALA A 14 5.43 1.03 -5.62
C ALA A 14 4.07 0.56 -6.19
N VAL A 15 3.70 1.09 -7.36
CA VAL A 15 2.50 0.70 -8.12
C VAL A 15 2.81 0.46 -9.58
N GLU A 16 2.04 -0.43 -10.18
CA GLU A 16 2.08 -0.73 -11.61
C GLU A 16 0.67 -0.79 -12.20
N PRO A 17 0.51 -0.46 -13.50
CA PRO A 17 -0.78 -0.51 -14.16
C PRO A 17 -1.27 -1.96 -14.25
N LEU A 18 -2.48 -2.20 -13.76
CA LEU A 18 -3.15 -3.49 -13.79
C LEU A 18 -4.09 -3.62 -15.00
N ALA A 19 -4.88 -2.58 -15.27
CA ALA A 19 -5.88 -2.59 -16.33
C ALA A 19 -6.24 -1.16 -16.75
N HIS A 20 -6.77 -1.00 -17.96
CA HIS A 20 -7.36 0.27 -18.38
C HIS A 20 -8.64 0.04 -19.18
N PHE A 21 -9.49 1.05 -19.17
CA PHE A 21 -10.75 1.08 -19.92
C PHE A 21 -10.97 2.48 -20.49
N ASP A 22 -11.21 2.56 -21.79
CA ASP A 22 -11.61 3.79 -22.45
C ASP A 22 -13.13 3.80 -22.63
N LEU A 23 -13.77 4.91 -22.27
CA LEU A 23 -15.21 5.05 -22.40
C LEU A 23 -15.61 5.06 -23.87
N PRO A 24 -16.55 4.19 -24.29
CA PRO A 24 -16.95 4.09 -25.69
C PRO A 24 -17.79 5.28 -26.17
N ILE A 25 -18.35 6.09 -25.25
CA ILE A 25 -19.37 7.10 -25.57
C ILE A 25 -18.79 8.51 -25.40
N PRO A 26 -18.75 9.34 -26.47
CA PRO A 26 -18.13 10.67 -26.43
C PRO A 26 -18.84 11.68 -25.52
N HIS A 27 -20.10 11.42 -25.14
CA HIS A 27 -20.92 12.28 -24.28
C HIS A 27 -20.89 11.90 -22.80
N HIS A 28 -20.15 10.85 -22.41
CA HIS A 28 -20.05 10.44 -21.01
C HIS A 28 -18.67 10.82 -20.47
N SER A 29 -18.66 11.80 -19.56
CA SER A 29 -17.50 12.18 -18.75
C SER A 29 -17.74 11.69 -17.33
N ILE A 30 -16.76 10.99 -16.79
CA ILE A 30 -16.78 10.49 -15.41
C ILE A 30 -16.71 11.67 -14.44
N CYS A 31 -17.51 11.63 -13.38
CA CYS A 31 -17.50 12.63 -12.30
C CYS A 31 -17.43 12.01 -10.90
N SER A 32 -17.87 10.76 -10.74
CA SER A 32 -17.74 9.99 -9.51
C SER A 32 -17.49 8.52 -9.83
N PHE A 33 -16.94 7.80 -8.87
CA PHE A 33 -16.46 6.45 -9.07
C PHE A 33 -16.44 5.73 -7.72
N SER A 34 -16.69 4.42 -7.71
CA SER A 34 -16.55 3.54 -6.54
C SER A 34 -16.01 2.18 -6.98
N LEU A 35 -15.11 1.60 -6.19
CA LEU A 35 -14.50 0.30 -6.41
C LEU A 35 -14.95 -0.64 -5.30
N SER A 36 -15.39 -1.84 -5.69
CA SER A 36 -15.73 -2.87 -4.72
C SER A 36 -15.30 -4.23 -5.25
N ARG A 37 -14.25 -4.82 -4.64
CA ARG A 37 -13.66 -6.09 -5.06
C ARG A 37 -13.22 -6.04 -6.54
N SER A 38 -13.97 -6.68 -7.43
CA SER A 38 -13.74 -6.75 -8.88
C SER A 38 -14.77 -5.96 -9.70
N LEU A 39 -15.64 -5.18 -9.05
CA LEU A 39 -16.66 -4.38 -9.71
C LEU A 39 -16.36 -2.88 -9.57
N LEU A 40 -16.55 -2.16 -10.67
CA LEU A 40 -16.26 -0.75 -10.84
C LEU A 40 -17.59 -0.03 -11.14
N TYR A 41 -17.99 0.91 -10.30
CA TYR A 41 -19.21 1.70 -10.48
C TYR A 41 -18.86 3.13 -10.87
N LEU A 42 -19.31 3.59 -12.04
CA LEU A 42 -18.94 4.89 -12.59
C LEU A 42 -20.14 5.80 -12.73
N GLY A 43 -20.05 6.97 -12.11
CA GLY A 43 -21.01 8.04 -12.28
C GLY A 43 -20.57 9.00 -13.37
N THR A 44 -21.51 9.36 -14.25
CA THR A 44 -21.28 10.32 -15.33
C THR A 44 -21.94 11.66 -15.06
N HIS A 45 -21.47 12.72 -15.72
CA HIS A 45 -22.07 14.04 -15.64
C HIS A 45 -23.50 14.13 -16.18
N ASN A 46 -23.93 13.15 -16.98
CA ASN A 46 -25.30 13.04 -17.53
C ASN A 46 -26.18 12.07 -16.72
N GLY A 47 -25.89 11.87 -15.43
CA GLY A 47 -26.76 11.12 -14.51
C GLY A 47 -26.88 9.63 -14.80
N SER A 48 -25.90 9.04 -15.51
CA SER A 48 -25.84 7.60 -15.75
C SER A 48 -24.80 6.93 -14.86
N LEU A 49 -25.16 5.76 -14.33
CA LEU A 49 -24.31 4.86 -13.55
C LEU A 49 -23.92 3.66 -14.42
N LEU A 50 -22.63 3.43 -14.63
CA LEU A 50 -22.11 2.28 -15.38
C LEU A 50 -21.47 1.29 -14.41
N LEU A 51 -21.67 -0.01 -14.68
CA LEU A 51 -21.02 -1.12 -14.02
C LEU A 51 -20.00 -1.75 -14.97
N LEU A 52 -18.74 -1.79 -14.53
CA LEU A 52 -17.67 -2.54 -15.20
C LEU A 52 -17.18 -3.68 -14.29
N SER A 53 -16.65 -4.74 -14.91
CA SER A 53 -16.02 -5.85 -14.21
C SER A 53 -14.54 -5.91 -14.55
N LEU A 54 -13.72 -6.03 -13.52
CA LEU A 54 -12.29 -6.31 -13.60
C LEU A 54 -12.10 -7.83 -13.58
N ASP A 55 -11.73 -8.41 -14.71
CA ASP A 55 -11.58 -9.86 -14.84
C ASP A 55 -10.50 -10.36 -13.88
N SER A 56 -10.81 -11.34 -13.02
CA SER A 56 -9.83 -11.95 -12.12
C SER A 56 -9.39 -13.30 -12.68
N ASP A 57 -8.25 -13.34 -13.37
CA ASP A 57 -7.59 -14.62 -13.64
C ASP A 57 -6.98 -15.15 -12.33
N TYR A 58 -7.81 -15.79 -11.51
CA TYR A 58 -7.39 -16.75 -10.48
C TYR A 58 -7.76 -18.16 -10.94
N SER A 59 -7.29 -18.55 -12.11
CA SER A 59 -7.25 -19.96 -12.50
C SER A 59 -6.18 -20.20 -13.57
N HIS A 60 -4.93 -20.30 -13.16
CA HIS A 60 -3.96 -21.06 -13.95
C HIS A 60 -3.14 -21.97 -13.04
N ASP A 61 -3.43 -23.26 -13.20
CA ASP A 61 -2.65 -24.40 -12.74
C ASP A 61 -1.17 -24.21 -13.15
N PRO A 62 -0.19 -24.29 -12.23
CA PRO A 62 1.21 -23.93 -12.49
C PRO A 62 1.97 -24.90 -13.42
N SER A 63 1.27 -25.75 -14.15
CA SER A 63 1.85 -26.89 -14.89
C SER A 63 1.98 -26.69 -16.41
N SER A 64 1.60 -25.53 -16.98
CA SER A 64 1.54 -25.41 -18.46
C SER A 64 1.94 -24.05 -19.07
N ILE A 65 3.12 -23.52 -18.72
CA ILE A 65 3.76 -22.49 -19.57
C ILE A 65 5.23 -22.88 -19.86
N PRO A 66 5.63 -23.00 -21.14
CA PRO A 66 7.04 -23.19 -21.50
C PRO A 66 7.86 -21.98 -21.09
N ILE A 67 9.02 -22.23 -20.49
CA ILE A 67 10.00 -21.22 -20.12
C ILE A 67 10.65 -20.72 -21.42
N GLU A 68 10.08 -19.68 -22.01
CA GLU A 68 10.77 -18.69 -22.84
C GLU A 68 9.75 -17.61 -23.25
N THR A 69 10.10 -16.34 -23.01
CA THR A 69 9.31 -15.11 -23.27
C THR A 69 8.44 -14.59 -22.11
N ILE A 70 9.06 -14.14 -21.02
CA ILE A 70 8.42 -13.24 -20.04
C ILE A 70 8.35 -11.84 -20.68
N SER A 71 7.27 -11.58 -21.41
CA SER A 71 6.90 -10.24 -21.88
C SER A 71 6.08 -9.51 -20.81
N TYR A 72 6.55 -8.35 -20.40
CA TYR A 72 5.83 -7.37 -19.57
C TYR A 72 4.57 -6.86 -20.28
N SER A 73 3.44 -7.56 -20.21
CA SER A 73 2.08 -6.99 -20.30
C SER A 73 1.02 -8.09 -20.27
N MET A 74 0.59 -8.51 -19.09
CA MET A 74 -0.77 -9.06 -18.94
C MET A 74 -1.59 -8.06 -18.15
N CYS A 75 -1.96 -6.94 -18.80
CA CYS A 75 -2.98 -6.07 -18.25
C CYS A 75 -4.31 -6.85 -18.23
N ARG A 76 -4.93 -6.96 -17.07
CA ARG A 76 -6.29 -7.49 -16.94
C ARG A 76 -7.24 -6.66 -17.81
N ARG A 77 -8.28 -7.30 -18.34
CA ARG A 77 -9.29 -6.61 -19.13
C ARG A 77 -10.39 -6.09 -18.21
N ILE A 78 -10.75 -4.83 -18.38
CA ILE A 78 -11.99 -4.29 -17.82
C ILE A 78 -13.07 -4.46 -18.88
N SER A 79 -14.20 -5.05 -18.51
CA SER A 79 -15.34 -5.26 -19.39
C SER A 79 -16.53 -4.42 -18.94
N PHE A 80 -17.25 -3.84 -19.90
CA PHE A 80 -18.52 -3.20 -19.64
C PHE A 80 -19.59 -4.26 -19.37
N VAL A 81 -20.31 -4.11 -18.26
CA VAL A 81 -21.37 -5.03 -17.86
C VAL A 81 -22.74 -4.43 -18.20
N ARG A 82 -23.03 -3.23 -17.69
CA ARG A 82 -24.34 -2.60 -17.81
C ARG A 82 -24.30 -1.11 -17.44
N ASP A 83 -25.32 -0.37 -17.83
CA ASP A 83 -25.59 0.99 -17.37
C ASP A 83 -27.05 1.21 -16.97
N VAL A 84 -27.28 2.24 -16.17
CA VAL A 84 -28.62 2.73 -15.83
C VAL A 84 -28.61 4.25 -15.71
N SER A 85 -29.67 4.90 -16.18
CA SER A 85 -29.83 6.36 -16.09
C SER A 85 -30.80 6.74 -14.97
N MET A 86 -30.47 7.79 -14.22
CA MET A 86 -31.22 8.29 -13.07
C MET A 86 -31.74 9.73 -13.27
N GLY A 87 -31.17 10.46 -14.24
CA GLY A 87 -31.49 11.85 -14.54
C GLY A 87 -30.49 12.47 -15.52
N GLU A 88 -30.54 13.80 -15.66
CA GLU A 88 -29.64 14.57 -16.57
C GLU A 88 -28.51 15.29 -15.81
N SER A 89 -28.52 15.24 -14.47
CA SER A 89 -27.52 15.88 -13.61
C SER A 89 -26.38 14.93 -13.27
N ALA A 90 -25.23 15.47 -12.86
CA ALA A 90 -24.06 14.65 -12.52
C ALA A 90 -24.30 13.73 -11.32
N VAL A 91 -23.74 12.52 -11.39
CA VAL A 91 -23.70 11.59 -10.25
C VAL A 91 -22.65 12.06 -9.26
N GLU A 92 -23.06 12.46 -8.06
CA GLU A 92 -22.19 13.11 -7.08
C GLU A 92 -21.49 12.13 -6.14
N ALA A 93 -22.17 11.07 -5.70
CA ALA A 93 -21.62 10.08 -4.80
C ALA A 93 -22.23 8.69 -5.05
N ILE A 94 -21.44 7.64 -4.84
CA ILE A 94 -21.82 6.24 -5.03
C ILE A 94 -21.35 5.46 -3.79
N PHE A 95 -22.27 4.77 -3.12
CA PHE A 95 -21.97 3.88 -1.99
C PHE A 95 -22.42 2.47 -2.32
N VAL A 96 -21.47 1.54 -2.38
CA VAL A 96 -21.73 0.13 -2.68
C VAL A 96 -21.88 -0.65 -1.37
N LEU A 97 -23.05 -1.25 -1.17
CA LEU A 97 -23.37 -2.10 -0.01
C LEU A 97 -23.45 -3.55 -0.49
N VAL A 98 -22.28 -4.16 -0.66
CA VAL A 98 -22.12 -5.49 -1.28
C VAL A 98 -22.89 -6.56 -0.51
N GLU A 99 -22.89 -6.46 0.81
CA GLU A 99 -23.45 -7.48 1.70
C GLU A 99 -24.98 -7.61 1.55
N ILE A 100 -25.63 -6.54 1.11
CA ILE A 100 -27.08 -6.50 0.84
C ILE A 100 -27.41 -6.29 -0.64
N GLY A 101 -26.42 -6.31 -1.53
CA GLY A 101 -26.61 -6.16 -2.98
C GLY A 101 -27.23 -4.81 -3.39
N LEU A 102 -26.98 -3.74 -2.64
CA LEU A 102 -27.59 -2.42 -2.86
C LEU A 102 -26.52 -1.37 -3.15
N VAL A 103 -26.81 -0.46 -4.07
CA VAL A 103 -26.01 0.73 -4.35
C VAL A 103 -26.85 1.96 -4.05
N VAL A 104 -26.33 2.84 -3.21
CA VAL A 104 -26.94 4.13 -2.89
C VAL A 104 -26.23 5.21 -3.69
N VAL A 105 -27.00 5.96 -4.48
CA VAL A 105 -26.47 6.98 -5.39
C VAL A 105 -27.06 8.34 -5.07
N LEU A 106 -26.21 9.36 -4.99
CA LEU A 106 -26.63 10.76 -4.92
C LEU A 106 -26.56 11.39 -6.31
N CYS A 107 -27.69 11.90 -6.80
CA CYS A 107 -27.79 12.59 -8.07
C CYS A 107 -28.86 13.68 -7.97
N ASP A 108 -28.57 14.90 -8.42
CA ASP A 108 -29.50 16.03 -8.42
C ASP A 108 -30.10 16.35 -7.03
N GLY A 109 -29.32 16.16 -5.96
CA GLY A 109 -29.79 16.34 -4.59
C GLY A 109 -30.84 15.34 -4.10
N PHE A 110 -31.01 14.20 -4.80
CA PHE A 110 -31.85 13.07 -4.40
C PHE A 110 -31.04 11.80 -4.24
N LEU A 111 -31.47 10.93 -3.32
CA LEU A 111 -30.93 9.58 -3.19
C LEU A 111 -31.70 8.60 -4.06
N PHE A 112 -30.98 7.68 -4.66
CA PHE A 112 -31.50 6.58 -5.44
C PHE A 112 -30.97 5.25 -4.91
N PHE A 113 -31.85 4.27 -4.87
CA PHE A 113 -31.52 2.88 -4.63
C PHE A 113 -31.42 2.15 -5.96
N VAL A 114 -30.29 1.49 -6.17
CA VAL A 114 -29.99 0.72 -7.36
C VAL A 114 -29.53 -0.67 -6.93
N ASP A 115 -30.00 -1.71 -7.60
CA ASP A 115 -29.49 -3.07 -7.42
C ASP A 115 -28.01 -3.15 -7.83
N SER A 116 -27.19 -3.91 -7.11
CA SER A 116 -25.73 -3.98 -7.37
C SER A 116 -25.37 -4.50 -8.76
N CYS A 117 -26.24 -5.31 -9.37
CA CYS A 117 -26.05 -5.80 -10.74
C CYS A 117 -26.65 -4.85 -11.80
N LEU A 118 -27.19 -3.70 -11.39
CA LEU A 118 -27.93 -2.75 -12.22
C LEU A 118 -29.07 -3.41 -13.02
N VAL A 119 -29.71 -4.45 -12.48
CA VAL A 119 -30.78 -5.19 -13.19
C VAL A 119 -32.15 -4.57 -12.96
N GLN A 120 -32.38 -4.11 -11.74
CA GLN A 120 -33.68 -3.61 -11.32
C GLN A 120 -33.85 -2.12 -11.65
N PRO A 121 -35.10 -1.64 -11.81
CA PRO A 121 -35.34 -0.22 -12.01
C PRO A 121 -34.86 0.60 -10.82
N VAL A 122 -34.35 1.79 -11.11
CA VAL A 122 -33.89 2.75 -10.11
C VAL A 122 -35.06 3.21 -9.24
N LYS A 123 -34.90 3.16 -7.92
CA LYS A 123 -35.91 3.65 -6.97
C LYS A 123 -35.45 4.95 -6.32
N LYS A 124 -36.19 6.03 -6.55
CA LYS A 124 -35.95 7.34 -5.94
C LYS A 124 -36.44 7.38 -4.49
N VAL A 125 -35.64 7.93 -3.58
CA VAL A 125 -36.01 8.19 -2.18
C VAL A 125 -36.75 9.52 -2.10
N GLY A 126 -38.05 9.49 -1.79
CA GLY A 126 -38.92 10.66 -1.95
C GLY A 126 -38.86 11.73 -0.84
N PHE A 127 -38.43 11.39 0.38
CA PHE A 127 -38.57 12.29 1.53
C PHE A 127 -37.37 13.21 1.79
N LEU A 128 -36.19 12.90 1.24
CA LEU A 128 -35.00 13.73 1.31
C LEU A 128 -34.76 14.39 -0.04
N LYS A 129 -34.82 15.72 -0.09
CA LYS A 129 -34.58 16.53 -1.29
C LYS A 129 -33.59 17.65 -0.98
N GLY A 130 -32.72 17.96 -1.93
CA GLY A 130 -31.74 19.03 -1.79
C GLY A 130 -30.55 18.63 -0.92
N ILE A 131 -30.14 17.36 -1.02
CA ILE A 131 -28.97 16.84 -0.33
C ILE A 131 -27.71 17.44 -0.95
N SER A 132 -26.83 17.99 -0.12
CA SER A 132 -25.54 18.57 -0.56
C SER A 132 -24.34 17.68 -0.27
N ALA A 133 -24.44 16.80 0.73
CA ALA A 133 -23.39 15.84 1.06
C ALA A 133 -23.97 14.63 1.78
N ILE A 134 -23.29 13.49 1.64
CA ILE A 134 -23.62 12.23 2.29
C ILE A 134 -22.33 11.50 2.68
N ALA A 135 -22.34 10.84 3.83
CA ALA A 135 -21.24 9.99 4.29
C ALA A 135 -21.79 8.74 4.96
N ARG A 136 -21.19 7.58 4.71
CA ARG A 136 -21.49 6.32 5.40
C ARG A 136 -20.75 6.29 6.73
N ARG A 137 -21.40 5.77 7.78
CA ARG A 137 -20.74 5.50 9.07
C ARG A 137 -19.82 4.29 8.95
N PHE A 138 -18.58 4.46 9.39
CA PHE A 138 -17.62 3.38 9.60
C PHE A 138 -17.38 3.20 11.10
N ARG A 139 -17.36 1.95 11.57
CA ARG A 139 -17.10 1.57 12.97
C ARG A 139 -15.75 0.88 13.11
N GLY A 140 -14.92 1.36 14.02
CA GLY A 140 -13.61 0.80 14.27
C GLY A 140 -13.73 -0.51 15.06
N SER A 141 -12.84 -1.46 14.80
CA SER A 141 -12.82 -2.72 15.58
C SER A 141 -12.30 -2.53 17.02
N GLN A 142 -11.68 -1.38 17.33
CA GLN A 142 -10.95 -1.15 18.58
C GLN A 142 -11.66 -0.21 19.56
N THR A 143 -12.73 0.45 19.14
CA THR A 143 -13.52 1.39 19.95
C THR A 143 -14.90 0.81 20.19
N GLU A 144 -15.37 0.79 21.45
CA GLU A 144 -16.77 0.50 21.81
C GLU A 144 -17.65 1.63 21.24
N SER A 145 -17.88 1.63 19.92
CA SER A 145 -18.71 2.62 19.26
C SER A 145 -20.14 2.49 19.79
N THR A 146 -20.74 3.59 20.26
CA THR A 146 -22.05 3.50 20.90
C THR A 146 -23.14 3.20 19.85
N ASP A 147 -24.08 2.33 20.20
CA ASP A 147 -25.27 2.10 19.40
C ASP A 147 -26.21 3.30 19.52
N LEU A 148 -26.19 4.16 18.50
CA LEU A 148 -27.07 5.32 18.36
C LEU A 148 -28.57 4.96 18.40
N THR A 149 -28.89 3.68 18.32
CA THR A 149 -30.24 3.11 18.43
C THR A 149 -30.72 2.96 19.88
N GLU A 150 -29.84 2.78 20.87
CA GLU A 150 -30.27 2.62 22.27
C GLU A 150 -30.80 3.94 22.85
N ASP A 151 -30.14 5.06 22.56
CA ASP A 151 -30.59 6.39 23.00
C ASP A 151 -31.86 6.84 22.27
N ALA A 152 -32.09 6.38 21.04
CA ALA A 152 -33.34 6.66 20.35
C ALA A 152 -34.55 6.10 21.14
N THR A 153 -34.42 4.99 21.88
CA THR A 153 -35.54 4.44 22.67
C THR A 153 -35.94 5.29 23.87
N SER A 154 -35.03 6.11 24.41
CA SER A 154 -35.31 7.05 25.50
C SER A 154 -35.95 8.35 24.97
N PHE A 155 -35.54 8.83 23.79
CA PHE A 155 -36.12 10.00 23.12
C PHE A 155 -37.41 9.71 22.31
N LEU A 156 -37.64 8.47 21.85
CA LEU A 156 -38.83 8.04 21.11
C LEU A 156 -40.12 8.04 21.95
N LYS A 157 -40.03 8.20 23.28
CA LYS A 157 -41.20 8.43 24.14
C LYS A 157 -41.72 9.88 24.06
N GLY A 158 -40.98 10.82 23.46
CA GLY A 158 -41.29 12.25 23.50
C GLY A 158 -41.94 12.86 22.25
N GLN A 159 -41.76 12.30 21.05
CA GLN A 159 -42.26 12.94 19.81
C GLN A 159 -42.77 11.91 18.78
N ARG A 160 -43.98 11.39 19.02
CA ARG A 160 -44.83 10.83 17.96
C ARG A 160 -45.79 11.92 17.49
N ILE A 161 -45.37 12.76 16.54
CA ILE A 161 -46.34 13.52 15.73
C ILE A 161 -46.64 12.67 14.50
N LEU A 162 -47.64 11.80 14.65
CA LEU A 162 -48.26 11.05 13.58
C LEU A 162 -49.55 11.77 13.21
N GLU A 163 -49.50 12.68 12.23
CA GLU A 163 -50.71 13.14 11.57
C GLU A 163 -51.12 12.11 10.51
N LYS A 164 -52.07 11.24 10.89
CA LYS A 164 -52.94 10.53 9.94
C LYS A 164 -54.39 10.69 10.41
N LEU A 165 -55.11 11.57 9.73
CA LEU A 165 -56.57 11.69 9.80
C LEU A 165 -57.24 10.41 9.28
N GLY A 166 -58.16 9.85 10.06
CA GLY A 166 -59.18 8.91 9.57
C GLY A 166 -59.55 7.76 10.51
N GLY A 167 -60.60 7.97 11.33
CA GLY A 167 -61.61 6.93 11.61
C GLY A 167 -61.35 5.85 12.69
N GLY A 168 -61.89 6.07 13.90
CA GLY A 168 -62.83 5.13 14.54
C GLY A 168 -62.36 3.81 15.19
N VAL A 169 -62.38 3.83 16.54
CA VAL A 169 -62.93 2.81 17.49
C VAL A 169 -62.23 1.44 17.70
N ARG A 170 -61.66 1.32 18.91
CA ARG A 170 -61.53 0.19 19.90
C ARG A 170 -61.02 -1.20 19.46
N GLY A 171 -60.09 -1.72 20.28
CA GLY A 171 -60.08 -3.15 20.66
C GLY A 171 -58.75 -3.74 21.14
N ASN A 172 -58.65 -3.94 22.46
CA ASN A 172 -57.84 -4.93 23.21
C ASN A 172 -56.32 -5.03 23.06
N GLY A 173 -55.68 -4.97 24.24
CA GLY A 173 -54.26 -5.21 24.43
C GLY A 173 -53.87 -6.67 24.21
N VAL A 174 -52.70 -6.82 23.59
CA VAL A 174 -51.87 -8.02 23.65
C VAL A 174 -50.43 -7.50 23.85
N ARG A 175 -49.81 -7.87 24.98
CA ARG A 175 -48.38 -7.68 25.20
C ARG A 175 -47.64 -8.50 24.15
N ALA A 176 -47.03 -7.85 23.18
CA ALA A 176 -46.10 -8.49 22.26
C ALA A 176 -44.81 -8.79 23.03
N LYS A 177 -44.44 -10.07 23.04
CA LYS A 177 -43.18 -10.58 23.58
C LYS A 177 -42.01 -9.90 22.86
N GLU A 178 -41.04 -9.43 23.65
CA GLU A 178 -39.67 -9.21 23.20
C GLU A 178 -39.22 -10.42 22.41
N LEU A 179 -38.98 -10.22 21.11
CA LEU A 179 -38.24 -11.16 20.30
C LEU A 179 -36.84 -10.54 20.17
N ASP A 180 -35.91 -11.10 20.93
CA ASP A 180 -34.47 -10.86 20.79
C ASP A 180 -34.06 -11.13 19.34
N GLN A 181 -34.03 -10.07 18.52
CA GLN A 181 -33.32 -10.08 17.24
C GLN A 181 -32.02 -9.33 17.47
N ARG A 182 -30.93 -10.10 17.60
CA ARG A 182 -29.58 -9.58 17.43
C ARG A 182 -29.50 -8.94 16.04
N HIS A 183 -29.58 -7.61 15.96
CA HIS A 183 -29.51 -6.87 14.70
C HIS A 183 -28.06 -6.85 14.21
N GLU A 184 -27.75 -7.78 13.31
CA GLU A 184 -26.52 -7.82 12.53
C GLU A 184 -26.61 -6.77 11.40
N GLY A 185 -25.95 -5.61 11.58
CA GLY A 185 -25.55 -4.68 10.51
C GLY A 185 -26.46 -3.46 10.25
N ASN A 186 -26.36 -2.40 11.06
CA ASN A 186 -27.05 -1.13 10.80
C ASN A 186 -26.28 -0.27 9.77
N TYR A 187 -26.82 -0.10 8.56
CA TYR A 187 -26.28 0.81 7.55
C TYR A 187 -26.74 2.24 7.85
N VAL A 188 -25.87 3.02 8.49
CA VAL A 188 -26.17 4.39 8.90
C VAL A 188 -25.41 5.39 8.03
N PHE A 189 -26.09 6.47 7.66
CA PHE A 189 -25.57 7.54 6.82
C PHE A 189 -25.81 8.90 7.47
N ALA A 190 -24.86 9.80 7.31
CA ALA A 190 -25.03 11.21 7.59
C ALA A 190 -25.39 11.91 6.28
N VAL A 191 -26.41 12.77 6.31
CA VAL A 191 -26.92 13.48 5.14
C VAL A 191 -27.09 14.95 5.49
N VAL A 192 -26.58 15.85 4.65
CA VAL A 192 -26.77 17.29 4.81
C VAL A 192 -27.84 17.78 3.84
N VAL A 193 -28.87 18.44 4.37
CA VAL A 193 -29.94 19.10 3.59
C VAL A 193 -30.06 20.55 4.05
N GLY A 194 -29.65 21.48 3.19
CA GLY A 194 -29.54 22.89 3.53
C GLY A 194 -28.64 23.09 4.77
N LYS A 195 -29.23 23.56 5.87
CA LYS A 195 -28.53 23.81 7.15
C LYS A 195 -28.76 22.71 8.19
N LYS A 196 -29.15 21.50 7.78
CA LYS A 196 -29.47 20.39 8.69
C LYS A 196 -28.57 19.20 8.38
N LEU A 197 -27.93 18.65 9.41
CA LEU A 197 -27.20 17.39 9.37
C LEU A 197 -28.10 16.31 9.99
N MET A 198 -28.52 15.33 9.19
CA MET A 198 -29.41 14.25 9.61
C MET A 198 -28.66 12.93 9.62
N LEU A 199 -28.82 12.16 10.69
CA LEU A 199 -28.38 10.78 10.76
C LEU A 199 -29.57 9.91 10.34
N VAL A 200 -29.36 9.09 9.31
CA VAL A 200 -30.40 8.23 8.74
C VAL A 200 -29.95 6.78 8.71
N GLU A 201 -30.85 5.87 9.04
CA GLU A 201 -30.63 4.43 8.99
C GLU A 201 -31.37 3.83 7.80
N LEU A 202 -30.69 3.00 7.03
CA LEU A 202 -31.30 2.20 5.99
C LEU A 202 -31.94 0.96 6.62
N VAL A 203 -33.27 0.91 6.57
CA VAL A 203 -34.07 -0.23 7.03
C VAL A 203 -34.54 -1.05 5.83
N LEU A 204 -34.27 -2.34 5.88
CA LEU A 204 -34.75 -3.32 4.91
C LEU A 204 -36.04 -3.97 5.43
N GLY A 205 -37.15 -3.83 4.70
CA GLY A 205 -38.41 -4.44 5.11
C GLY A 205 -38.35 -5.97 5.11
N SER A 206 -38.58 -6.60 6.27
CA SER A 206 -38.62 -8.07 6.42
C SER A 206 -39.80 -8.69 5.68
N ARG A 207 -39.56 -9.71 4.83
CA ARG A 207 -40.62 -10.63 4.38
C ARG A 207 -40.71 -11.81 5.34
N ALA A 208 -41.86 -11.96 5.99
CA ALA A 208 -42.30 -13.25 6.49
C ALA A 208 -42.62 -14.15 5.30
N GLY A 209 -41.90 -15.27 5.16
CA GLY A 209 -42.29 -16.45 4.38
C GLY A 209 -42.51 -16.25 2.87
N SER A 210 -41.46 -16.45 2.07
CA SER A 210 -41.49 -17.26 0.83
C SER A 210 -40.15 -17.14 0.11
N SER A 211 -39.69 -18.27 -0.40
CA SER A 211 -38.52 -18.43 -1.24
C SER A 211 -38.66 -17.62 -2.53
N ASP A 212 -38.04 -16.45 -2.60
CA ASP A 212 -37.55 -15.84 -3.84
C ASP A 212 -36.51 -14.77 -3.47
N ARG A 213 -35.29 -14.90 -4.00
CA ARG A 213 -34.16 -14.01 -3.74
C ARG A 213 -34.27 -12.66 -4.48
N ASP A 214 -35.43 -12.32 -5.05
CA ASP A 214 -35.50 -11.36 -6.15
C ASP A 214 -35.98 -9.94 -5.82
N ILE A 215 -36.18 -9.57 -4.55
CA ILE A 215 -36.69 -8.22 -4.23
C ILE A 215 -36.04 -7.65 -2.96
N ILE A 216 -34.75 -7.30 -3.03
CA ILE A 216 -34.05 -6.60 -1.92
C ILE A 216 -34.22 -5.07 -2.04
N GLY A 217 -34.25 -4.52 -3.26
CA GLY A 217 -34.36 -3.07 -3.49
C GLY A 217 -35.75 -2.45 -3.23
N ALA A 218 -36.84 -3.20 -3.37
CA ALA A 218 -38.19 -2.60 -3.32
C ALA A 218 -38.61 -2.17 -1.91
N ASN A 219 -38.07 -2.79 -0.85
CA ASN A 219 -38.45 -2.52 0.54
C ASN A 219 -37.39 -1.75 1.34
N ALA A 220 -36.35 -1.25 0.69
CA ALA A 220 -35.38 -0.35 1.30
C ALA A 220 -36.01 1.02 1.55
N SER A 221 -35.84 1.55 2.77
CA SER A 221 -36.26 2.90 3.17
C SER A 221 -35.30 3.47 4.19
N PHE A 222 -35.16 4.80 4.23
CA PHE A 222 -34.39 5.48 5.26
C PHE A 222 -35.30 5.94 6.40
N VAL A 223 -34.84 5.79 7.64
CA VAL A 223 -35.47 6.31 8.85
C VAL A 223 -34.53 7.36 9.46
N ILE A 224 -35.07 8.51 9.86
CA ILE A 224 -34.28 9.55 10.53
C ILE A 224 -34.07 9.14 11.98
N LEU A 225 -32.80 9.00 12.38
CA LEU A 225 -32.39 8.72 13.75
C LEU A 225 -32.22 10.01 14.56
N ARG A 226 -31.59 11.02 13.96
CA ARG A 226 -31.24 12.27 14.64
C ARG A 226 -31.12 13.42 13.65
N GLU A 227 -31.45 14.62 14.11
CA GLU A 227 -31.24 15.87 13.36
C GLU A 227 -30.38 16.83 14.20
N MET A 228 -29.43 17.48 13.55
CA MET A 228 -28.51 18.45 14.14
C MET A 228 -28.43 19.70 13.27
N GLN A 229 -28.20 20.85 13.90
CA GLN A 229 -27.96 22.10 13.18
C GLN A 229 -26.60 22.04 12.48
N CYS A 230 -26.55 22.38 11.20
CA CYS A 230 -25.34 22.39 10.40
C CYS A 230 -25.16 23.71 9.65
N PHE A 231 -24.01 23.86 9.00
CA PHE A 231 -23.70 24.99 8.13
C PHE A 231 -24.25 24.76 6.73
N ASP A 232 -24.47 25.85 6.02
CA ASP A 232 -24.79 25.80 4.59
C ASP A 232 -23.50 25.59 3.78
N GLY A 233 -23.63 25.09 2.55
CA GLY A 233 -22.51 24.98 1.62
C GLY A 233 -21.48 23.89 1.95
N VAL A 234 -21.90 22.83 2.65
CA VAL A 234 -21.08 21.62 2.85
C VAL A 234 -20.65 21.03 1.51
N ARG A 235 -19.35 20.73 1.36
CA ARG A 235 -18.74 20.24 0.12
C ARG A 235 -18.21 18.82 0.20
N THR A 236 -17.84 18.39 1.41
CA THR A 236 -17.28 17.07 1.68
C THR A 236 -17.53 16.68 3.13
N MET A 237 -17.62 15.39 3.41
CA MET A 237 -17.97 14.87 4.74
C MET A 237 -17.44 13.44 4.91
N VAL A 238 -16.93 13.12 6.09
CA VAL A 238 -16.57 11.76 6.51
C VAL A 238 -17.16 11.50 7.89
N TRP A 239 -17.63 10.28 8.10
CA TRP A 239 -18.11 9.81 9.40
C TRP A 239 -17.18 8.72 9.94
N LEU A 240 -16.53 9.02 11.06
CA LEU A 240 -15.67 8.13 11.81
C LEU A 240 -16.23 7.89 13.21
N ASP A 241 -16.56 6.64 13.54
CA ASP A 241 -17.15 6.23 14.84
C ASP A 241 -18.36 7.09 15.25
N ASP A 242 -18.16 7.97 16.22
CA ASP A 242 -19.18 8.84 16.83
C ASP A 242 -18.96 10.31 16.45
N SER A 243 -18.14 10.56 15.44
CA SER A 243 -17.79 11.90 14.98
C SER A 243 -17.97 12.05 13.47
N ILE A 244 -18.49 13.19 13.05
CA ILE A 244 -18.64 13.56 11.63
C ILE A 244 -17.78 14.79 11.37
N ILE A 245 -16.84 14.69 10.45
CA ILE A 245 -16.04 15.84 9.99
C ILE A 245 -16.65 16.37 8.69
N VAL A 246 -16.93 17.66 8.69
CA VAL A 246 -17.56 18.39 7.59
C VAL A 246 -16.59 19.44 7.06
N GLY A 247 -16.39 19.46 5.73
CA GLY A 247 -15.63 20.48 5.03
C GLY A 247 -16.52 21.48 4.30
N THR A 248 -16.29 22.77 4.53
CA THR A 248 -16.91 23.90 3.85
C THR A 248 -15.84 24.78 3.21
N SER A 249 -16.24 25.77 2.40
CA SER A 249 -15.28 26.78 1.89
C SER A 249 -14.54 27.55 2.98
N ASN A 250 -15.09 27.56 4.21
CA ASN A 250 -14.58 28.39 5.30
C ASN A 250 -13.69 27.60 6.28
N GLY A 251 -13.64 26.27 6.18
CA GLY A 251 -12.99 25.44 7.19
C GLY A 251 -13.57 24.05 7.35
N TYR A 252 -12.96 23.31 8.28
CA TYR A 252 -13.42 22.00 8.73
C TYR A 252 -14.00 22.06 10.13
N THR A 253 -15.13 21.40 10.33
CA THR A 253 -15.83 21.32 11.62
C THR A 253 -16.11 19.87 11.98
N LEU A 254 -15.89 19.51 13.23
CA LEU A 254 -16.23 18.22 13.82
C LEU A 254 -17.61 18.30 14.49
N PHE A 255 -18.46 17.31 14.27
CA PHE A 255 -19.74 17.12 14.94
C PHE A 255 -19.71 15.84 15.76
N SER A 256 -20.09 15.91 17.04
CA SER A 256 -20.30 14.72 17.86
C SER A 256 -21.69 14.15 17.60
N CYS A 257 -21.77 12.88 17.22
CA CYS A 257 -23.02 12.15 17.03
C CYS A 257 -23.74 11.85 18.34
N ILE A 258 -23.04 11.97 19.49
CA ILE A 258 -23.57 11.72 20.84
C ILE A 258 -24.13 13.00 21.43
N THR A 259 -23.32 14.07 21.50
CA THR A 259 -23.77 15.33 22.12
C THR A 259 -24.53 16.22 21.15
N GLY A 260 -24.35 16.04 19.84
CA GLY A 260 -24.88 16.93 18.81
C GLY A 260 -24.17 18.28 18.74
N GLN A 261 -23.09 18.47 19.52
CA GLN A 261 -22.29 19.69 19.48
C GLN A 261 -21.29 19.67 18.33
N SER A 262 -20.95 20.86 17.85
CA SER A 262 -19.98 21.06 16.79
C SER A 262 -18.79 21.91 17.27
N GLY A 263 -17.58 21.54 16.86
CA GLY A 263 -16.35 22.28 17.14
C GLY A 263 -15.53 22.50 15.86
N VAL A 264 -15.05 23.72 15.64
CA VAL A 264 -14.18 24.03 14.49
C VAL A 264 -12.83 23.35 14.71
N ILE A 265 -12.35 22.63 13.70
CA ILE A 265 -11.00 22.05 13.71
C ILE A 265 -10.01 23.14 13.29
N PHE A 266 -10.18 23.72 12.10
CA PHE A 266 -9.49 24.91 11.66
C PHE A 266 -10.25 25.61 10.52
N SER A 267 -9.99 26.91 10.35
CA SER A 267 -10.56 27.74 9.29
C SER A 267 -9.64 27.78 8.06
N LEU A 268 -10.25 27.87 6.88
CA LEU A 268 -9.54 28.01 5.60
C LEU A 268 -9.49 29.50 5.19
N PRO A 269 -8.42 29.95 4.49
CA PRO A 269 -8.39 31.27 3.87
C PRO A 269 -9.46 31.41 2.77
N ASP A 270 -9.95 32.63 2.54
CA ASP A 270 -10.99 32.92 1.53
C ASP A 270 -10.59 32.57 0.08
N SER A 271 -9.30 32.45 -0.20
CA SER A 271 -8.73 32.09 -1.51
C SER A 271 -8.31 30.62 -1.64
N SER A 272 -8.64 29.80 -0.63
CA SER A 272 -8.28 28.39 -0.63
C SER A 272 -8.99 27.60 -1.72
N SER A 273 -8.33 26.54 -2.16
CA SER A 273 -8.90 25.51 -3.02
C SER A 273 -10.06 24.78 -2.33
N ARG A 274 -10.82 24.00 -3.12
CA ARG A 274 -11.96 23.22 -2.61
C ARG A 274 -11.50 22.33 -1.45
N PRO A 275 -12.22 22.29 -0.31
CA PRO A 275 -11.88 21.40 0.79
C PRO A 275 -11.98 19.94 0.33
N LEU A 276 -10.93 19.17 0.65
CA LEU A 276 -10.84 17.74 0.39
C LEU A 276 -10.52 17.04 1.70
N LEU A 277 -11.20 15.92 1.95
CA LEU A 277 -10.89 15.05 3.06
C LEU A 277 -11.00 13.61 2.61
N LYS A 278 -10.26 12.72 3.28
CA LYS A 278 -10.27 11.28 3.01
C LYS A 278 -10.13 10.53 4.32
N LEU A 279 -10.99 9.53 4.52
CA LEU A 279 -10.83 8.56 5.60
C LEU A 279 -9.62 7.67 5.27
N LEU A 280 -8.68 7.56 6.20
CA LEU A 280 -7.56 6.63 6.21
C LEU A 280 -7.95 5.44 7.09
N TRP A 281 -8.43 4.39 6.45
CA TRP A 281 -9.18 3.32 7.10
C TRP A 281 -8.28 2.42 7.95
N ARG A 282 -7.03 2.21 7.52
CA ARG A 282 -6.08 1.35 8.23
C ARG A 282 -5.61 1.97 9.54
N GLU A 283 -5.36 3.28 9.55
CA GLU A 283 -4.97 4.00 10.75
C GLU A 283 -6.15 4.55 11.55
N TRP A 284 -7.37 4.42 11.04
CA TRP A 284 -8.60 4.96 11.61
C TRP A 284 -8.51 6.48 11.86
N ARG A 285 -8.06 7.21 10.83
CA ARG A 285 -7.77 8.66 10.88
C ARG A 285 -8.35 9.38 9.67
N VAL A 286 -8.41 10.70 9.69
CA VAL A 286 -8.90 11.49 8.55
C VAL A 286 -7.82 12.42 8.06
N LEU A 287 -7.52 12.39 6.77
CA LEU A 287 -6.66 13.36 6.11
C LEU A 287 -7.51 14.56 5.67
N LEU A 288 -7.16 15.75 6.16
CA LEU A 288 -7.78 17.02 5.80
C LEU A 288 -6.81 17.83 4.94
N LEU A 289 -7.30 18.38 3.83
CA LEU A 289 -6.47 19.14 2.91
C LEU A 289 -6.68 20.65 3.06
N VAL A 290 -5.58 21.38 3.07
CA VAL A 290 -5.49 22.84 2.96
C VAL A 290 -4.57 23.16 1.81
N ASP A 291 -5.14 23.46 0.64
CA ASP A 291 -4.40 23.64 -0.60
C ASP A 291 -3.52 22.44 -0.96
N ASN A 292 -2.21 22.56 -0.79
CA ASN A 292 -1.26 21.49 -1.05
C ASN A 292 -0.74 20.84 0.24
N VAL A 293 -1.31 21.15 1.40
CA VAL A 293 -0.90 20.60 2.69
C VAL A 293 -1.99 19.69 3.23
N GLY A 294 -1.64 18.43 3.53
CA GLY A 294 -2.48 17.47 4.20
C GLY A 294 -2.17 17.41 5.70
N VAL A 295 -3.20 17.50 6.53
CA VAL A 295 -3.13 17.35 7.98
C VAL A 295 -3.93 16.10 8.37
N ILE A 296 -3.28 15.14 9.01
CA ILE A 296 -3.96 13.92 9.50
C ILE A 296 -4.52 14.22 10.88
N VAL A 297 -5.81 13.95 11.10
CA VAL A 297 -6.48 14.10 12.39
C VAL A 297 -7.07 12.78 12.87
N ASP A 298 -7.24 12.65 14.18
CA ASP A 298 -7.96 11.54 14.81
C ASP A 298 -9.49 11.74 14.80
N ALA A 299 -10.23 10.82 15.42
CA ALA A 299 -11.69 10.88 15.55
C ALA A 299 -12.20 12.09 16.39
N HIS A 300 -11.32 12.76 17.12
CA HIS A 300 -11.62 13.97 17.90
C HIS A 300 -11.17 15.25 17.17
N GLY A 301 -10.72 15.13 15.91
CA GLY A 301 -10.23 16.25 15.11
C GLY A 301 -8.87 16.78 15.57
N GLN A 302 -8.14 16.06 16.42
CA GLN A 302 -6.81 16.47 16.85
C GLN A 302 -5.75 16.04 15.83
N PRO A 303 -4.80 16.92 15.45
CA PRO A 303 -3.75 16.57 14.51
C PRO A 303 -2.83 15.49 15.08
N VAL A 304 -2.56 14.47 14.29
CA VAL A 304 -1.74 13.31 14.67
C VAL A 304 -0.66 13.04 13.62
N GLY A 305 0.60 13.10 14.04
CA GLY A 305 1.75 12.90 13.16
C GLY A 305 2.18 14.18 12.42
N GLY A 306 2.93 14.00 11.34
CA GLY A 306 3.43 15.10 10.50
C GLY A 306 2.43 15.50 9.41
N SER A 307 2.64 16.68 8.84
CA SER A 307 1.88 17.15 7.66
C SER A 307 2.46 16.57 6.37
N LEU A 308 1.58 16.27 5.41
CA LEU A 308 1.96 15.88 4.06
C LEU A 308 2.00 17.13 3.17
N VAL A 309 3.12 17.41 2.52
CA VAL A 309 3.22 18.56 1.60
C VAL A 309 3.27 18.03 0.16
N PHE A 310 2.16 18.21 -0.54
CA PHE A 310 2.02 17.86 -1.94
C PHE A 310 2.68 18.93 -2.81
N ARG A 311 3.17 18.53 -3.99
CA ARG A 311 3.81 19.46 -4.94
C ARG A 311 2.85 20.53 -5.44
N ARG A 312 1.56 20.19 -5.55
CA ARG A 312 0.44 21.06 -5.95
C ARG A 312 -0.83 20.60 -5.23
N ALA A 313 -1.84 21.46 -5.18
CA ALA A 313 -3.15 21.10 -4.68
C ALA A 313 -3.77 19.98 -5.56
N PRO A 314 -4.06 18.80 -4.99
CA PRO A 314 -4.63 17.67 -5.74
C PRO A 314 -6.10 17.87 -6.10
N ASP A 315 -6.56 17.18 -7.14
CA ASP A 315 -7.99 17.16 -7.53
C ASP A 315 -8.76 16.13 -6.70
N SER A 316 -8.10 15.03 -6.34
CA SER A 316 -8.65 13.94 -5.53
C SER A 316 -7.56 13.19 -4.77
N ILE A 317 -8.00 12.48 -3.73
CA ILE A 317 -7.15 11.76 -2.79
C ILE A 317 -7.73 10.35 -2.61
N GLY A 318 -6.86 9.35 -2.62
CA GLY A 318 -7.16 7.97 -2.23
C GLY A 318 -6.11 7.41 -1.29
N GLU A 319 -6.37 6.20 -0.80
CA GLU A 319 -5.50 5.48 0.12
C GLU A 319 -5.01 4.16 -0.50
N LEU A 320 -3.72 3.86 -0.38
CA LEU A 320 -3.17 2.58 -0.82
C LEU A 320 -2.15 2.08 0.20
N SER A 321 -2.54 1.15 1.07
CA SER A 321 -1.69 0.63 2.16
C SER A 321 -1.08 1.79 2.99
N SER A 322 0.24 1.88 3.11
CA SER A 322 0.96 2.95 3.82
C SER A 322 1.12 4.24 3.00
N TYR A 323 0.48 4.32 1.83
CA TYR A 323 0.59 5.43 0.89
C TYR A 323 -0.71 6.23 0.80
N VAL A 324 -0.56 7.55 0.66
CA VAL A 324 -1.60 8.45 0.17
C VAL A 324 -1.38 8.63 -1.31
N VAL A 325 -2.44 8.40 -2.07
CA VAL A 325 -2.46 8.56 -3.53
C VAL A 325 -3.13 9.88 -3.85
N VAL A 326 -2.45 10.76 -4.55
CA VAL A 326 -3.04 12.01 -5.04
C VAL A 326 -3.04 12.02 -6.56
N ALA A 327 -4.13 12.46 -7.17
CA ALA A 327 -4.18 12.67 -8.61
C ALA A 327 -4.48 14.11 -8.96
N ARG A 328 -3.84 14.55 -10.04
CA ARG A 328 -4.03 15.86 -10.63
C ARG A 328 -3.59 15.83 -12.07
N ASP A 329 -4.41 16.37 -12.96
CA ASP A 329 -3.99 16.77 -14.30
C ASP A 329 -3.20 15.70 -15.09
N GLY A 330 -3.75 14.48 -15.16
CA GLY A 330 -3.12 13.36 -15.88
C GLY A 330 -1.92 12.70 -15.17
N LYS A 331 -1.64 13.09 -13.93
CA LYS A 331 -0.59 12.52 -13.07
C LYS A 331 -1.17 11.98 -11.77
N MET A 332 -0.56 10.92 -11.27
CA MET A 332 -0.78 10.37 -9.93
C MET A 332 0.55 10.35 -9.19
N GLU A 333 0.55 10.82 -7.96
CA GLU A 333 1.71 10.82 -7.08
C GLU A 333 1.40 10.00 -5.83
N LEU A 334 2.37 9.19 -5.42
CA LEU A 334 2.28 8.37 -4.22
C LEU A 334 3.17 8.96 -3.15
N TYR A 335 2.57 9.26 -2.01
CA TYR A 335 3.23 9.82 -0.85
C TYR A 335 3.19 8.83 0.31
N HIS A 336 4.34 8.59 0.93
CA HIS A 336 4.38 7.76 2.14
C HIS A 336 3.78 8.52 3.33
N LYS A 337 2.84 7.90 4.06
CA LYS A 337 2.07 8.56 5.12
C LYS A 337 2.93 9.08 6.27
N LYS A 338 3.96 8.32 6.67
CA LYS A 338 4.81 8.68 7.82
C LYS A 338 5.93 9.65 7.46
N SER A 339 6.61 9.40 6.34
CA SER A 339 7.79 10.20 5.95
C SER A 339 7.43 11.43 5.12
N GLY A 340 6.22 11.48 4.54
CA GLY A 340 5.79 12.56 3.65
C GLY A 340 6.52 12.59 2.30
N ASN A 341 7.38 11.60 2.02
CA ASN A 341 8.16 11.55 0.79
C ASN A 341 7.30 11.09 -0.38
N CYS A 342 7.47 11.74 -1.54
CA CYS A 342 6.92 11.27 -2.80
C CYS A 342 7.76 10.11 -3.33
N ILE A 343 7.18 8.90 -3.32
CA ILE A 343 7.84 7.65 -3.68
C ILE A 343 7.83 7.43 -5.19
N GLN A 344 6.69 7.71 -5.82
CA GLN A 344 6.48 7.46 -7.24
C GLN A 344 5.56 8.52 -7.84
N THR A 345 5.89 8.95 -9.06
CA THR A 345 5.00 9.74 -9.91
C THR A 345 4.70 8.92 -11.16
N VAL A 346 3.42 8.70 -11.43
CA VAL A 346 2.90 8.02 -12.62
C VAL A 346 2.21 9.05 -13.50
N THR A 347 2.56 9.06 -14.78
CA THR A 347 1.92 9.93 -15.78
C THR A 347 1.13 9.05 -16.74
N PHE A 348 -0.16 9.33 -16.89
CA PHE A 348 -1.08 8.54 -17.71
C PHE A 348 -1.91 9.39 -18.68
N GLY A 349 -1.75 10.71 -18.66
CA GLY A 349 -2.32 11.66 -19.61
C GLY A 349 -1.40 12.86 -19.84
N ALA A 350 -1.70 13.66 -20.86
CA ALA A 350 -1.05 14.96 -21.04
C ALA A 350 -1.47 15.95 -19.94
N GLU A 351 -0.68 17.01 -19.72
CA GLU A 351 -1.15 18.13 -18.91
C GLU A 351 -2.36 18.79 -19.60
N GLY A 352 -3.38 19.15 -18.84
CA GLY A 352 -4.65 19.69 -19.30
C GLY A 352 -5.79 18.68 -19.48
N VAL A 353 -5.66 17.42 -19.03
CA VAL A 353 -6.72 16.39 -19.19
C VAL A 353 -7.97 16.66 -18.34
N GLY A 354 -7.87 17.61 -17.41
CA GLY A 354 -8.97 17.99 -16.52
C GLY A 354 -8.95 17.22 -15.20
N PRO A 355 -10.02 17.33 -14.38
CA PRO A 355 -10.03 16.75 -13.04
C PRO A 355 -9.94 15.23 -13.09
N CYS A 356 -9.12 14.67 -12.21
CA CYS A 356 -8.97 13.23 -12.04
C CYS A 356 -9.62 12.80 -10.72
N VAL A 357 -10.28 11.63 -10.71
CA VAL A 357 -10.88 11.03 -9.52
C VAL A 357 -10.12 9.77 -9.14
N VAL A 358 -9.56 9.72 -7.94
CA VAL A 358 -8.93 8.54 -7.34
C VAL A 358 -9.93 7.84 -6.44
N VAL A 359 -9.98 6.51 -6.54
CA VAL A 359 -10.75 5.67 -5.63
C VAL A 359 -9.93 4.46 -5.26
N ASP A 360 -9.95 4.14 -3.98
CA ASP A 360 -9.38 2.94 -3.37
C ASP A 360 -10.45 1.88 -3.12
N ASP A 361 -10.00 0.63 -2.97
CA ASP A 361 -10.88 -0.48 -2.57
C ASP A 361 -11.21 -0.35 -1.08
N GLU A 362 -12.28 0.38 -0.76
CA GLU A 362 -12.72 0.72 0.60
C GLU A 362 -12.95 -0.52 1.50
N ASN A 363 -13.35 -1.64 0.90
CA ASN A 363 -13.55 -2.93 1.58
C ASN A 363 -12.39 -3.92 1.31
N GLY A 364 -11.34 -3.45 0.65
CA GLY A 364 -10.25 -4.26 0.15
C GLY A 364 -9.10 -4.44 1.13
N ASN A 365 -8.12 -5.21 0.69
CA ASN A 365 -6.83 -5.33 1.36
C ASN A 365 -5.91 -4.11 1.11
N GLY A 366 -6.37 -3.03 0.47
CA GLY A 366 -5.54 -1.86 0.17
C GLY A 366 -4.45 -2.10 -0.87
N GLU A 367 -4.63 -3.08 -1.76
CA GLU A 367 -3.68 -3.42 -2.83
C GLU A 367 -4.06 -2.81 -4.19
N LEU A 368 -5.25 -2.21 -4.32
CA LEU A 368 -5.77 -1.67 -5.57
C LEU A 368 -6.20 -0.21 -5.41
N VAL A 369 -5.85 0.59 -6.41
CA VAL A 369 -6.35 1.95 -6.57
C VAL A 369 -6.70 2.16 -8.04
N ALA A 370 -7.76 2.90 -8.32
CA ALA A 370 -8.15 3.22 -9.68
C ALA A 370 -8.30 4.72 -9.86
N VAL A 371 -7.85 5.20 -11.02
CA VAL A 371 -7.87 6.61 -11.39
C VAL A 371 -8.76 6.78 -12.61
N ALA A 372 -9.78 7.60 -12.48
CA ALA A 372 -10.67 7.99 -13.56
C ALA A 372 -10.30 9.39 -14.07
N MET A 373 -10.05 9.46 -15.37
CA MET A 373 -10.07 10.67 -16.20
C MET A 373 -11.43 10.78 -16.88
N PRO A 374 -11.80 11.94 -17.45
CA PRO A 374 -13.07 12.12 -18.15
C PRO A 374 -13.48 10.98 -19.10
N LYS A 375 -12.52 10.41 -19.85
CA LYS A 375 -12.78 9.39 -20.88
C LYS A 375 -12.07 8.05 -20.66
N LYS A 376 -11.32 7.91 -19.59
CA LYS A 376 -10.42 6.75 -19.39
C LYS A 376 -10.27 6.42 -17.93
N ILE A 377 -10.22 5.14 -17.61
CA ILE A 377 -9.95 4.62 -16.28
C ILE A 377 -8.69 3.78 -16.35
N VAL A 378 -7.85 3.91 -15.33
CA VAL A 378 -6.66 3.07 -15.16
C VAL A 378 -6.67 2.52 -13.73
N CYS A 379 -6.67 1.21 -13.60
CA CYS A 379 -6.49 0.50 -12.34
C CYS A 379 -5.01 0.23 -12.13
N TYR A 380 -4.53 0.46 -10.91
CA TYR A 380 -3.17 0.18 -10.48
C TYR A 380 -3.21 -0.82 -9.33
N ARG A 381 -2.20 -1.68 -9.29
CA ARG A 381 -1.95 -2.56 -8.15
C ARG A 381 -0.70 -2.15 -7.39
N LYS A 382 -0.70 -2.34 -6.08
CA LYS A 382 0.50 -2.29 -5.25
C LYS A 382 1.43 -3.41 -5.70
N VAL A 383 2.69 -3.05 -5.92
CA VAL A 383 3.75 -4.03 -6.22
C VAL A 383 4.13 -4.68 -4.89
N PRO A 384 4.15 -6.02 -4.79
CA PRO A 384 4.62 -6.71 -3.58
C PRO A 384 6.02 -6.22 -3.18
N PHE A 385 6.25 -6.00 -1.88
CA PHE A 385 7.52 -5.45 -1.39
C PHE A 385 8.72 -6.31 -1.82
N GLU A 386 8.57 -7.63 -1.88
CA GLU A 386 9.63 -8.54 -2.35
C GLU A 386 10.05 -8.22 -3.80
N GLU A 387 9.10 -7.91 -4.68
CA GLU A 387 9.38 -7.53 -6.06
C GLU A 387 10.04 -6.14 -6.13
N GLN A 388 9.59 -5.19 -5.29
CA GLN A 388 10.21 -3.87 -5.18
C GLN A 388 11.68 -3.98 -4.73
N ILE A 389 11.96 -4.79 -3.70
CA ILE A 389 13.31 -5.02 -3.20
C ILE A 389 14.16 -5.69 -4.28
N LYS A 390 13.67 -6.75 -4.93
CA LYS A 390 14.39 -7.42 -6.03
C LYS A 390 14.73 -6.45 -7.17
N ASP A 391 13.81 -5.57 -7.55
CA ASP A 391 14.04 -4.55 -8.58
C ASP A 391 15.13 -3.56 -8.15
N LEU A 392 15.08 -3.06 -6.91
CA LEU A 392 16.11 -2.17 -6.35
C LEU A 392 17.49 -2.84 -6.31
N LEU A 393 17.56 -4.11 -5.89
CA LEU A 393 18.79 -4.89 -5.85
C LEU A 393 19.37 -5.14 -7.25
N ARG A 394 18.53 -5.46 -8.25
CA ARG A 394 18.97 -5.61 -9.64
C ARG A 394 19.51 -4.30 -10.22
N LYS A 395 18.94 -3.17 -9.80
CA LYS A 395 19.40 -1.82 -10.16
C LYS A 395 20.59 -1.34 -9.33
N LYS A 396 21.11 -2.17 -8.42
CA LYS A 396 22.20 -1.85 -7.48
C LYS A 396 21.92 -0.64 -6.59
N ASN A 397 20.64 -0.33 -6.34
CA ASN A 397 20.24 0.73 -5.42
C ASN A 397 20.08 0.16 -4.00
N PHE A 398 21.20 -0.27 -3.41
CA PHE A 398 21.23 -0.98 -2.13
C PHE A 398 20.72 -0.12 -0.97
N LYS A 399 21.06 1.18 -0.96
CA LYS A 399 20.65 2.10 0.10
C LYS A 399 19.13 2.26 0.18
N GLU A 400 18.45 2.43 -0.96
CA GLU A 400 16.99 2.51 -0.99
C GLU A 400 16.36 1.14 -0.67
N ALA A 401 16.97 0.03 -1.09
CA ALA A 401 16.49 -1.31 -0.75
C ALA A 401 16.49 -1.55 0.76
N ILE A 402 17.58 -1.20 1.46
CA ILE A 402 17.66 -1.32 2.91
C ILE A 402 16.68 -0.35 3.60
N SER A 403 16.61 0.91 3.15
CA SER A 403 15.66 1.88 3.72
C SER A 403 14.20 1.43 3.59
N LEU A 404 13.81 0.82 2.46
CA LEU A 404 12.48 0.25 2.27
C LEU A 404 12.23 -0.91 3.24
N VAL A 405 13.21 -1.78 3.43
CA VAL A 405 13.10 -2.96 4.29
C VAL A 405 13.00 -2.55 5.77
N GLU A 406 13.79 -1.59 6.22
CA GLU A 406 13.68 -1.01 7.57
C GLU A 406 12.32 -0.33 7.80
N GLU A 407 11.81 0.42 6.81
CA GLU A 407 10.47 1.03 6.85
C GLU A 407 9.37 -0.03 7.04
N LEU A 408 9.42 -1.12 6.26
CA LEU A 408 8.45 -2.21 6.33
C LEU A 408 8.53 -3.00 7.64
N GLU A 409 9.74 -3.21 8.19
CA GLU A 409 9.92 -3.84 9.49
C GLU A 409 9.34 -2.98 10.62
N CYS A 410 9.61 -1.66 10.60
CA CYS A 410 9.05 -0.71 11.55
C CYS A 410 7.51 -0.64 11.48
N GLU A 411 6.94 -0.93 10.31
CA GLU A 411 5.50 -1.00 10.09
C GLU A 411 4.87 -2.34 10.49
N GLY A 412 5.69 -3.36 10.75
CA GLY A 412 5.23 -4.72 10.98
C GLY A 412 4.67 -5.39 9.72
N GLU A 413 4.85 -4.80 8.52
CA GLU A 413 4.50 -5.44 7.24
C GLU A 413 5.49 -6.55 6.87
N MET A 414 6.65 -6.61 7.52
CA MET A 414 7.71 -7.57 7.20
C MET A 414 8.42 -8.09 8.46
N SER A 415 8.85 -9.36 8.42
CA SER A 415 9.54 -10.02 9.53
C SER A 415 11.04 -9.67 9.62
N LYS A 416 11.59 -9.79 10.83
CA LYS A 416 13.05 -9.69 11.08
C LYS A 416 13.86 -10.71 10.28
N GLU A 417 13.30 -11.90 10.06
CA GLU A 417 13.94 -12.93 9.23
C GLU A 417 14.12 -12.47 7.77
N MET A 418 13.16 -11.71 7.26
CA MET A 418 13.23 -11.14 5.91
C MET A 418 14.21 -9.96 5.84
N LEU A 419 14.24 -9.07 6.84
CA LEU A 419 15.27 -8.03 6.96
C LEU A 419 16.67 -8.66 6.93
N SER A 420 16.87 -9.66 7.78
CA SER A 420 18.12 -10.42 7.85
C SER A 420 18.47 -11.11 6.52
N PHE A 421 17.48 -11.66 5.83
CA PHE A 421 17.66 -12.23 4.50
C PHE A 421 18.13 -11.18 3.48
N VAL A 422 17.53 -9.99 3.47
CA VAL A 422 17.91 -8.92 2.53
C VAL A 422 19.33 -8.44 2.83
N HIS A 423 19.72 -8.28 4.09
CA HIS A 423 21.11 -7.94 4.43
C HIS A 423 22.12 -8.94 3.87
N ALA A 424 21.86 -10.25 3.98
CA ALA A 424 22.74 -11.24 3.37
C ALA A 424 22.79 -11.11 1.85
N GLN A 425 21.65 -10.83 1.20
CA GLN A 425 21.58 -10.62 -0.24
C GLN A 425 22.38 -9.41 -0.72
N VAL A 426 22.25 -8.29 -0.01
CA VAL A 426 23.05 -7.08 -0.28
C VAL A 426 24.53 -7.37 -0.07
N GLY A 427 24.88 -8.08 1.00
CA GLY A 427 26.27 -8.49 1.26
C GLY A 427 26.88 -9.28 0.11
N TYR A 428 26.17 -10.27 -0.45
CA TYR A 428 26.67 -11.00 -1.60
C TYR A 428 26.84 -10.12 -2.84
N LEU A 429 25.84 -9.28 -3.16
CA LEU A 429 25.92 -8.41 -4.33
C LEU A 429 27.11 -7.45 -4.24
N LEU A 430 27.34 -6.84 -3.06
CA LEU A 430 28.50 -5.99 -2.81
C LEU A 430 29.83 -6.75 -2.88
N LEU A 431 29.87 -7.98 -2.36
CA LEU A 431 31.07 -8.82 -2.42
C LEU A 431 31.48 -9.10 -3.88
N PHE A 432 30.53 -9.42 -4.75
CA PHE A 432 30.79 -9.63 -6.17
C PHE A 432 31.05 -8.33 -6.95
N ASP A 433 30.62 -7.19 -6.42
CA ASP A 433 30.94 -5.84 -6.94
C ASP A 433 32.26 -5.28 -6.39
N LEU A 434 33.01 -6.06 -5.59
CA LEU A 434 34.31 -5.75 -4.99
C LEU A 434 34.26 -4.75 -3.81
N HIS A 435 33.08 -4.47 -3.27
CA HIS A 435 32.87 -3.65 -2.06
C HIS A 435 32.90 -4.52 -0.79
N PHE A 436 34.06 -5.10 -0.48
CA PHE A 436 34.20 -6.12 0.57
C PHE A 436 33.88 -5.66 2.00
N GLU A 437 34.19 -4.40 2.33
CA GLU A 437 33.92 -3.84 3.65
C GLU A 437 32.42 -3.71 3.92
N GLU A 438 31.71 -3.03 3.01
CA GLU A 438 30.25 -2.87 3.08
C GLU A 438 29.53 -4.23 3.00
N ALA A 439 30.05 -5.15 2.19
CA ALA A 439 29.53 -6.52 2.12
C ALA A 439 29.53 -7.22 3.48
N VAL A 440 30.66 -7.13 4.20
CA VAL A 440 30.81 -7.75 5.52
C VAL A 440 30.00 -7.01 6.58
N ASP A 441 29.86 -5.69 6.51
CA ASP A 441 28.97 -4.94 7.39
C ASP A 441 27.53 -5.49 7.33
N HIS A 442 27.05 -5.77 6.11
CA HIS A 442 25.73 -6.38 5.92
C HIS A 442 25.66 -7.85 6.34
N PHE A 443 26.71 -8.65 6.11
CA PHE A 443 26.76 -10.02 6.63
C PHE A 443 26.69 -10.07 8.16
N LEU A 444 27.31 -9.10 8.84
CA LEU A 444 27.27 -9.00 10.31
C LEU A 444 25.90 -8.60 10.84
N GLN A 445 25.14 -7.79 10.10
CA GLN A 445 23.75 -7.42 10.41
C GLN A 445 22.75 -8.57 10.13
N SER A 446 23.17 -9.60 9.41
CA SER A 446 22.31 -10.74 9.08
C SER A 446 22.46 -11.89 10.08
N GLU A 447 21.39 -12.19 10.82
CA GLU A 447 21.28 -13.43 11.61
C GLU A 447 21.15 -14.69 10.75
N LYS A 448 20.56 -14.56 9.56
CA LYS A 448 20.35 -15.65 8.60
C LYS A 448 21.67 -16.11 8.01
N MET A 449 22.58 -15.19 7.67
CA MET A 449 23.90 -15.47 7.09
C MET A 449 24.71 -16.44 7.96
N GLN A 450 25.04 -17.62 7.43
CA GLN A 450 25.84 -18.61 8.15
C GLN A 450 27.32 -18.51 7.78
N PRO A 451 28.24 -18.77 8.74
CA PRO A 451 29.68 -18.71 8.46
C PRO A 451 30.14 -19.72 7.40
N SER A 452 29.48 -20.88 7.30
CA SER A 452 29.81 -21.88 6.29
C SER A 452 29.61 -21.38 4.86
N GLU A 453 28.80 -20.35 4.66
CA GLU A 453 28.53 -19.80 3.33
C GLU A 453 29.71 -19.03 2.75
N VAL A 454 30.64 -18.54 3.60
CA VAL A 454 31.86 -17.88 3.11
C VAL A 454 32.99 -18.87 2.79
N PHE A 455 32.84 -20.16 3.13
CA PHE A 455 33.91 -21.16 2.96
C PHE A 455 34.33 -21.36 1.49
N PRO A 456 33.42 -21.39 0.51
CA PRO A 456 33.79 -21.54 -0.91
C PRO A 456 34.64 -20.40 -1.46
N PHE A 457 34.63 -19.22 -0.82
CA PHE A 457 35.49 -18.10 -1.20
C PHE A 457 36.94 -18.30 -0.74
N ILE A 458 37.17 -19.13 0.28
CA ILE A 458 38.49 -19.36 0.88
C ILE A 458 39.10 -20.66 0.35
N MET A 459 38.28 -21.69 0.18
CA MET A 459 38.73 -23.02 -0.24
C MET A 459 37.96 -23.51 -1.46
N ARG A 460 38.70 -24.05 -2.43
CA ARG A 460 38.13 -24.65 -3.64
C ARG A 460 37.35 -25.92 -3.31
N ASP A 461 36.27 -26.12 -4.04
CA ASP A 461 35.49 -27.35 -3.98
C ASP A 461 36.13 -28.46 -4.83
N PRO A 462 35.99 -29.75 -4.43
CA PRO A 462 35.39 -30.21 -3.18
C PRO A 462 36.36 -30.10 -2.00
N ASN A 463 35.85 -29.70 -0.83
CA ASN A 463 36.56 -29.69 0.46
C ASN A 463 35.71 -30.32 1.58
N ARG A 464 36.31 -30.49 2.76
CA ARG A 464 35.69 -31.13 3.93
C ARG A 464 34.37 -30.49 4.36
N TRP A 465 34.18 -29.20 4.06
CA TRP A 465 33.02 -28.42 4.49
C TRP A 465 32.07 -28.07 3.34
N SER A 466 32.29 -28.54 2.10
CA SER A 466 31.41 -28.23 0.95
C SER A 466 29.95 -28.63 1.18
N LEU A 467 29.70 -29.68 1.97
CA LEU A 467 28.35 -30.13 2.32
C LEU A 467 27.68 -29.27 3.41
N LEU A 468 28.44 -28.39 4.09
CA LEU A 468 27.92 -27.48 5.10
C LEU A 468 27.37 -26.18 4.49
N VAL A 469 27.58 -25.95 3.20
CA VAL A 469 27.11 -24.75 2.49
C VAL A 469 25.62 -24.92 2.15
N PRO A 470 24.73 -24.10 2.73
CA PRO A 470 23.32 -24.06 2.36
C PRO A 470 23.14 -23.78 0.86
N ARG A 471 22.32 -24.59 0.17
CA ARG A 471 22.03 -24.42 -1.26
C ARG A 471 20.71 -23.67 -1.49
N ASN A 472 20.64 -22.89 -2.59
CA ASN A 472 19.44 -22.21 -3.07
C ASN A 472 18.70 -21.38 -2.00
N ARG A 473 19.47 -20.76 -1.09
CA ARG A 473 18.91 -20.02 0.04
C ARG A 473 18.38 -18.65 -0.34
N TYR A 474 18.86 -18.10 -1.45
CA TYR A 474 18.72 -16.72 -1.89
C TYR A 474 18.07 -16.60 -3.27
N TRP A 475 17.70 -15.38 -3.67
CA TRP A 475 17.03 -15.07 -4.95
C TRP A 475 17.89 -15.24 -6.22
N GLY A 476 19.13 -15.75 -6.11
CA GLY A 476 19.99 -15.97 -7.27
C GLY A 476 20.33 -14.69 -8.05
N LEU A 477 20.39 -13.54 -7.36
CA LEU A 477 20.74 -12.26 -7.98
C LEU A 477 22.26 -12.08 -8.15
N HIS A 478 23.05 -12.93 -7.51
CA HIS A 478 24.50 -12.92 -7.56
C HIS A 478 25.04 -14.21 -8.19
N PRO A 479 26.27 -14.21 -8.74
CA PRO A 479 26.95 -15.41 -9.21
C PRO A 479 27.11 -16.46 -8.08
N PRO A 480 27.32 -17.75 -8.42
CA PRO A 480 27.64 -18.75 -7.41
C PRO A 480 28.96 -18.41 -6.69
N PRO A 481 29.08 -18.74 -5.38
CA PRO A 481 30.34 -18.59 -4.66
C PRO A 481 31.51 -19.25 -5.38
N ALA A 482 32.64 -18.54 -5.44
CA ALA A 482 33.89 -18.97 -6.05
C ALA A 482 35.06 -18.42 -5.22
N PRO A 483 36.27 -19.00 -5.33
CA PRO A 483 37.46 -18.49 -4.64
C PRO A 483 37.65 -16.98 -4.80
N LEU A 484 38.13 -16.30 -3.76
CA LEU A 484 38.30 -14.83 -3.76
C LEU A 484 39.14 -14.34 -4.94
N GLU A 485 40.14 -15.11 -5.38
CA GLU A 485 40.94 -14.80 -6.57
C GLU A 485 40.07 -14.70 -7.82
N ASP A 486 39.19 -15.69 -8.02
CA ASP A 486 38.30 -15.74 -9.17
C ASP A 486 37.24 -14.62 -9.08
N VAL A 487 36.74 -14.29 -7.89
CA VAL A 487 35.82 -13.17 -7.69
C VAL A 487 36.47 -11.84 -8.06
N VAL A 488 37.68 -11.59 -7.57
CA VAL A 488 38.44 -10.36 -7.87
C VAL A 488 38.77 -10.28 -9.36
N ASP A 489 39.24 -11.37 -9.96
CA ASP A 489 39.62 -11.40 -11.38
C ASP A 489 38.40 -11.17 -12.28
N ASN A 490 37.26 -11.80 -11.98
CA ASN A 490 36.02 -11.58 -12.72
C ASN A 490 35.47 -10.16 -12.54
N GLY A 491 35.51 -9.61 -11.33
CA GLY A 491 35.08 -8.24 -11.05
C GLY A 491 35.94 -7.20 -11.80
N LEU A 492 37.27 -7.38 -11.81
CA LEU A 492 38.18 -6.53 -12.59
C LEU A 492 37.90 -6.60 -14.09
N LEU A 493 37.62 -7.80 -14.63
CA LEU A 493 37.20 -7.96 -16.03
C LEU A 493 35.87 -7.24 -16.31
N ALA A 494 34.91 -7.27 -15.38
CA ALA A 494 33.65 -6.56 -15.51
C ALA A 494 33.86 -5.03 -15.54
N ILE A 495 34.73 -4.51 -14.67
CA ILE A 495 35.13 -3.09 -14.66
C ILE A 495 35.76 -2.69 -15.99
N GLN A 496 36.71 -3.47 -16.51
CA GLN A 496 37.36 -3.21 -17.79
C GLN A 496 36.36 -3.18 -18.96
N ARG A 497 35.43 -4.14 -19.01
CA ARG A 497 34.38 -4.20 -20.03
C ARG A 497 33.47 -2.97 -19.98
N ALA A 498 33.06 -2.54 -18.80
CA ALA A 498 32.21 -1.38 -18.65
C ALA A 498 32.92 -0.07 -19.01
N ILE A 499 34.20 0.10 -18.65
CA ILE A 499 35.03 1.24 -19.10
C ILE A 499 35.03 1.30 -20.64
N PHE A 500 35.17 0.16 -21.31
CA PHE A 500 35.13 0.07 -22.77
C PHE A 500 33.76 0.46 -23.34
N LEU A 501 32.66 -0.07 -22.78
CA LEU A 501 31.29 0.24 -23.21
C LEU A 501 30.95 1.73 -23.01
N ARG A 502 31.39 2.33 -21.91
CA ARG A 502 31.18 3.76 -21.66
C ARG A 502 31.92 4.64 -22.65
N LYS A 503 33.14 4.26 -23.04
CA LYS A 503 33.87 4.93 -24.15
C LYS A 503 33.13 4.83 -25.49
N ALA A 504 32.31 3.79 -25.69
CA ALA A 504 31.44 3.62 -26.85
C ALA A 504 30.08 4.36 -26.73
N GLY A 505 29.86 5.14 -25.67
CA GLY A 505 28.63 5.90 -25.45
C GLY A 505 27.48 5.11 -24.82
N ILE A 506 27.75 3.91 -24.31
CA ILE A 506 26.75 3.08 -23.61
C ILE A 506 26.84 3.36 -22.11
N GLU A 507 25.71 3.70 -21.49
CA GLU A 507 25.63 3.94 -20.05
C GLU A 507 25.74 2.60 -19.28
N THR A 508 26.62 2.55 -18.28
CA THR A 508 26.91 1.35 -17.49
C THR A 508 26.66 1.60 -16.01
N VAL A 509 26.02 0.65 -15.31
CA VAL A 509 25.66 0.73 -13.88
C VAL A 509 26.87 0.44 -12.96
N LEU A 510 28.07 0.91 -13.32
CA LEU A 510 29.25 0.76 -12.47
C LEU A 510 29.50 1.97 -11.60
N ASP A 511 30.13 1.71 -10.45
CA ASP A 511 30.59 2.73 -9.54
C ASP A 511 31.56 3.70 -10.24
N GLU A 512 31.21 4.99 -10.23
CA GLU A 512 32.01 6.09 -10.78
C GLU A 512 33.42 6.15 -10.16
N HIS A 513 33.57 5.66 -8.93
CA HIS A 513 34.86 5.59 -8.25
C HIS A 513 35.84 4.67 -9.00
N PHE A 514 35.42 3.47 -9.41
CA PHE A 514 36.29 2.55 -10.15
C PHE A 514 36.61 3.00 -11.58
N LEU A 515 35.76 3.85 -12.15
CA LEU A 515 35.97 4.43 -13.47
C LEU A 515 37.02 5.55 -13.44
N SER A 516 37.11 6.28 -12.34
CA SER A 516 38.11 7.33 -12.12
C SER A 516 39.46 6.77 -11.64
N ASN A 517 39.42 5.74 -10.79
CA ASN A 517 40.62 5.08 -10.24
C ASN A 517 40.45 3.54 -10.30
N PRO A 518 40.97 2.87 -11.34
CA PRO A 518 40.85 1.43 -11.45
C PRO A 518 41.60 0.74 -10.29
N PRO A 519 40.95 -0.19 -9.58
CA PRO A 519 41.52 -0.78 -8.37
C PRO A 519 42.63 -1.78 -8.70
N ASN A 520 43.61 -1.88 -7.80
CA ASN A 520 44.71 -2.84 -7.92
C ASN A 520 44.29 -4.22 -7.40
N ARG A 521 44.61 -5.28 -8.14
CA ARG A 521 44.28 -6.67 -7.78
C ARG A 521 44.80 -7.06 -6.38
N ALA A 522 46.03 -6.67 -6.05
CA ALA A 522 46.64 -7.03 -4.76
C ALA A 522 45.92 -6.38 -3.58
N GLU A 523 45.57 -5.10 -3.71
CA GLU A 523 44.82 -4.34 -2.69
C GLU A 523 43.41 -4.89 -2.50
N LEU A 524 42.74 -5.28 -3.59
CA LEU A 524 41.41 -5.89 -3.53
C LEU A 524 41.45 -7.25 -2.82
N LEU A 525 42.44 -8.10 -3.12
CA LEU A 525 42.60 -9.38 -2.44
C LEU A 525 42.92 -9.21 -0.96
N GLU A 526 43.81 -8.28 -0.64
CA GLU A 526 44.13 -7.96 0.75
C GLU A 526 42.88 -7.46 1.50
N SER A 527 42.09 -6.56 0.89
CA SER A 527 40.83 -6.06 1.44
C SER A 527 39.80 -7.17 1.62
N ALA A 528 39.65 -8.05 0.63
CA ALA A 528 38.74 -9.20 0.70
C ALA A 528 39.12 -10.12 1.87
N ILE A 529 40.40 -10.49 1.97
CA ILE A 529 40.87 -11.38 3.05
C ILE A 529 40.68 -10.73 4.42
N LYS A 530 41.04 -9.44 4.57
CA LYS A 530 40.85 -8.70 5.83
C LYS A 530 39.39 -8.68 6.29
N ASN A 531 38.46 -8.42 5.37
CA ASN A 531 37.04 -8.34 5.69
C ASN A 531 36.44 -9.73 5.98
N ILE A 532 36.86 -10.78 5.27
CA ILE A 532 36.41 -12.15 5.58
C ILE A 532 36.97 -12.63 6.94
N ILE A 533 38.22 -12.29 7.29
CA ILE A 533 38.77 -12.52 8.64
C ILE A 533 37.86 -11.89 9.68
N ARG A 534 37.55 -10.59 9.53
CA ARG A 534 36.67 -9.85 10.44
C ARG A 534 35.32 -10.54 10.61
N TYR A 535 34.70 -11.00 9.53
CA TYR A 535 33.42 -11.71 9.60
C TYR A 535 33.53 -13.05 10.37
N LEU A 536 34.58 -13.83 10.11
CA LEU A 536 34.80 -15.12 10.76
C LEU A 536 35.16 -14.98 12.25
N GLU A 537 35.94 -13.96 12.63
CA GLU A 537 36.27 -13.65 14.02
C GLU A 537 35.01 -13.35 14.85
N VAL A 538 34.11 -12.51 14.32
CA VAL A 538 32.82 -12.25 14.98
C VAL A 538 31.97 -13.51 15.02
N SER A 539 31.92 -14.25 13.92
CA SER A 539 31.14 -15.49 13.81
C SER A 539 31.57 -16.57 14.81
N ARG A 540 32.86 -16.62 15.15
CA ARG A 540 33.43 -17.54 16.14
C ARG A 540 32.80 -17.42 17.53
N THR A 541 32.26 -16.24 17.87
CA THR A 541 31.57 -16.00 19.15
C THR A 541 30.11 -16.50 19.16
N LYS A 542 29.56 -16.87 18.00
CA LYS A 542 28.19 -17.36 17.86
C LYS A 542 28.09 -18.83 18.26
N ASN A 543 26.87 -19.28 18.57
CA ASN A 543 26.62 -20.68 18.85
C ASN A 543 26.57 -21.49 17.54
N LEU A 544 27.70 -22.10 17.18
CA LEU A 544 27.87 -22.87 15.94
C LEU A 544 27.88 -24.38 16.21
N THR A 545 27.51 -25.18 15.21
CA THR A 545 27.71 -26.64 15.25
C THR A 545 29.21 -26.98 15.22
N SER A 546 29.58 -28.15 15.75
CA SER A 546 30.98 -28.57 15.83
C SER A 546 31.69 -28.54 14.47
N SER A 547 31.03 -29.01 13.40
CA SER A 547 31.60 -29.02 12.05
C SER A 547 31.82 -27.62 11.46
N VAL A 548 30.97 -26.65 11.80
CA VAL A 548 31.14 -25.26 11.36
C VAL A 548 32.24 -24.57 12.19
N ARG A 549 32.36 -24.84 13.50
CA ARG A 549 33.48 -24.33 14.32
C ARG A 549 34.83 -24.80 13.77
N GLU A 550 34.93 -26.08 13.40
CA GLU A 550 36.14 -26.62 12.76
C GLU A 550 36.50 -25.84 11.50
N GLY A 551 35.51 -25.55 10.65
CA GLY A 551 35.70 -24.76 9.42
C GLY A 551 36.14 -23.33 9.72
N VAL A 552 35.46 -22.63 10.63
CA VAL A 552 35.79 -21.24 11.00
C VAL A 552 37.22 -21.13 11.50
N ASP A 553 37.61 -21.93 12.48
CA ASP A 553 38.95 -21.84 13.09
C ASP A 553 40.05 -22.24 12.09
N THR A 554 39.83 -23.29 11.30
CA THR A 554 40.83 -23.74 10.33
C THR A 554 41.00 -22.71 9.21
N LEU A 555 39.91 -22.14 8.68
CA LEU A 555 39.96 -21.14 7.62
C LEU A 555 40.50 -19.80 8.09
N LEU A 556 40.23 -19.38 9.34
CA LEU A 556 40.90 -18.23 9.95
C LEU A 556 42.43 -18.40 9.94
N MET A 557 42.93 -19.59 10.28
CA MET A 557 44.37 -19.87 10.24
C MET A 557 44.96 -19.72 8.82
N TYR A 558 44.23 -20.17 7.79
CA TYR A 558 44.62 -19.98 6.38
C TYR A 558 44.69 -18.50 6.00
N LEU A 559 43.67 -17.72 6.36
CA LEU A 559 43.60 -16.30 6.02
C LEU A 559 44.64 -15.46 6.76
N TYR A 560 44.89 -15.75 8.05
CA TYR A 560 45.98 -15.09 8.79
C TYR A 560 47.33 -15.37 8.15
N ARG A 561 47.58 -16.61 7.70
CA ARG A 561 48.80 -16.95 6.98
C ARG A 561 48.92 -16.17 5.68
N ALA A 562 47.83 -16.06 4.91
CA ALA A 562 47.81 -15.33 3.65
C ALA A 562 48.19 -13.85 3.83
N LEU A 563 47.82 -13.22 4.96
CA LEU A 563 48.22 -11.87 5.32
C LEU A 563 49.49 -11.76 6.17
N ASN A 564 50.19 -12.87 6.42
CA ASN A 564 51.35 -12.95 7.32
C ASN A 564 51.09 -12.40 8.75
N GLN A 565 49.88 -12.58 9.28
CA GLN A 565 49.51 -12.18 10.64
C GLN A 565 49.90 -13.23 11.67
N VAL A 566 51.21 -13.36 11.92
CA VAL A 566 51.76 -14.40 12.82
C VAL A 566 51.20 -14.30 14.24
N ASP A 567 51.07 -13.09 14.79
CA ASP A 567 50.54 -12.88 16.15
C ASP A 567 49.10 -13.41 16.30
N SER A 568 48.25 -13.20 15.29
CA SER A 568 46.87 -13.69 15.26
C SER A 568 46.83 -15.23 15.17
N MET A 569 47.75 -15.83 14.41
CA MET A 569 47.88 -17.28 14.31
C MET A 569 48.30 -17.90 15.66
N GLU A 570 49.32 -17.35 16.31
CA GLU A 570 49.79 -17.82 17.61
C GLU A 570 48.71 -17.68 18.68
N LYS A 571 47.97 -16.58 18.66
CA LYS A 571 46.82 -16.36 19.55
C LYS A 571 45.70 -17.37 19.32
N LEU A 572 45.37 -17.68 18.06
CA LEU A 572 44.34 -18.68 17.76
C LEU A 572 44.80 -20.10 18.16
N ALA A 573 46.07 -20.43 17.92
CA ALA A 573 46.64 -21.74 18.26
C ALA A 573 46.77 -21.95 19.78
N SER A 574 47.02 -20.89 20.55
CA SER A 574 47.17 -20.94 22.00
C SER A 574 45.85 -20.86 22.78
N THR A 575 44.74 -20.52 22.11
CA THR A 575 43.39 -20.49 22.71
C THR A 575 42.61 -21.76 22.38
N GLU A 576 41.49 -22.02 23.08
CA GLU A 576 40.59 -23.13 22.73
C GLU A 576 40.15 -22.97 21.28
N ASN A 577 40.52 -23.93 20.43
CA ASN A 577 40.24 -23.91 19.00
C ASN A 577 39.87 -25.30 18.49
N TYR A 578 39.22 -25.33 17.33
CA TYR A 578 38.70 -26.54 16.67
C TYR A 578 39.45 -26.80 15.34
N CYS A 579 40.68 -26.31 15.20
CA CYS A 579 41.46 -26.45 13.96
C CYS A 579 41.71 -27.91 13.57
N VAL A 580 41.58 -28.23 12.29
CA VAL A 580 41.88 -29.57 11.75
C VAL A 580 43.34 -29.65 11.30
N VAL A 581 44.17 -30.38 12.06
CA VAL A 581 45.62 -30.54 11.83
C VAL A 581 45.99 -31.15 10.48
N VAL A 582 45.14 -32.02 9.92
CA VAL A 582 45.39 -32.66 8.61
C VAL A 582 45.30 -31.66 7.45
N CYS A 583 44.50 -30.59 7.59
CA CYS A 583 44.47 -29.51 6.61
C CYS A 583 45.68 -28.59 6.76
N LEU A 584 46.20 -28.39 7.98
CA LEU A 584 47.41 -27.61 8.23
C LEU A 584 48.67 -28.20 7.57
N THR A 585 48.69 -29.49 7.21
CA THR A 585 49.81 -30.12 6.48
C THR A 585 49.81 -29.79 4.99
N TYR A 586 48.62 -29.60 4.38
CA TYR A 586 48.51 -29.04 3.02
C TYR A 586 48.92 -27.57 2.96
N LEU A 587 48.88 -26.85 4.10
CA LEU A 587 49.32 -25.46 4.25
C LEU A 587 50.82 -25.27 3.97
N CYS A 588 51.64 -26.32 4.15
CA CYS A 588 53.05 -26.31 3.75
C CYS A 588 53.25 -26.55 2.25
N LEU A 589 52.27 -27.13 1.54
CA LEU A 589 52.40 -27.56 0.14
C LEU A 589 51.64 -26.67 -0.86
N PHE A 590 50.58 -25.98 -0.44
CA PHE A 590 49.68 -25.23 -1.35
C PHE A 590 50.15 -23.79 -1.67
N LEU A 591 51.20 -23.30 -0.99
CA LEU A 591 51.76 -21.95 -1.14
C LEU A 591 53.28 -21.96 -1.43
N SER A 592 53.81 -23.10 -1.86
CA SER A 592 55.07 -23.18 -2.62
C SER A 592 54.73 -23.14 -4.10
#